data_AF-A0A8T5B722-F1
#
_entry.id   AF-A0A8T5B722-F1
#
_cell.length_a   1.000
_cell.length_b   1.000
_cell.length_c   1.000
_cell.angle_alpha   90.00
_cell.angle_beta   90.00
_cell.angle_gamma   90.00
#
_symmetry.space_group_name_H-M   'P 1'
#
loop_
_entity.id
_entity.type
_entity.pdbx_description
1 polymer ?
#
loop_
_entity_poly.entity_id
_entity_poly.type
_entity_poly.pdbx_seq_one_letter_code
_entity_poly.pdbx_strand_id
1 'polypeptide(L)'
;MGSREIDFTDLVIGSFIAALFVWAWLQLSNNLRFYEVPDHLQFILSLMQYGFFFLGGVTSSIIISFKTGCREVKEFLKIGLGGWIISTTLFIPWSENPTIGAVIMTLIMFLTGSYLGVKTLSKN
;
A
#
# COMPACT_ATOMS: atom_id res chain seq x y z
N MET A 1 -1.50 27.75 -4.77
CA MET A 1 -1.81 26.67 -5.73
C MET A 1 -3.11 26.05 -5.29
N GLY A 2 -4.17 26.11 -6.09
CA GLY A 2 -5.48 25.54 -5.74
C GLY A 2 -5.40 24.03 -5.67
N SER A 3 -6.04 23.42 -4.67
CA SER A 3 -6.17 21.97 -4.60
C SER A 3 -6.94 21.46 -5.82
N ARG A 4 -6.36 20.50 -6.53
CA ARG A 4 -7.03 19.78 -7.61
C ARG A 4 -7.73 18.57 -7.02
N GLU A 5 -8.91 18.25 -7.54
CA GLU A 5 -9.60 17.00 -7.21
C GLU A 5 -8.75 15.78 -7.60
N ILE A 6 -8.70 14.78 -6.72
CA ILE A 6 -7.97 13.54 -6.96
C ILE A 6 -8.68 12.75 -8.06
N ASP A 7 -8.02 12.51 -9.18
CA ASP A 7 -8.58 11.73 -10.27
C ASP A 7 -8.12 10.26 -10.25
N PHE A 8 -8.74 9.44 -11.10
CA PHE A 8 -8.38 8.03 -11.23
C PHE A 8 -6.92 7.82 -11.65
N THR A 9 -6.36 8.70 -12.46
CA THR A 9 -4.96 8.60 -12.93
C THR A 9 -3.99 8.82 -11.78
N ASP A 10 -4.30 9.75 -10.86
CA ASP A 10 -3.53 9.97 -9.64
C ASP A 10 -3.52 8.73 -8.76
N LEU A 11 -4.69 8.11 -8.58
CA LEU A 11 -4.82 6.85 -7.84
C LEU A 11 -4.01 5.73 -8.49
N VAL A 12 -4.09 5.59 -9.82
CA VAL A 12 -3.31 4.59 -10.56
C VAL A 12 -1.81 4.80 -10.36
N ILE A 13 -1.31 6.03 -10.51
CA ILE A 13 0.12 6.35 -10.34
C ILE A 13 0.59 6.03 -8.92
N GLY A 14 -0.15 6.46 -7.89
CA GLY A 14 0.18 6.15 -6.51
C GLY A 14 0.16 4.64 -6.23
N SER A 15 -0.79 3.92 -6.84
CA SER A 15 -0.91 2.46 -6.72
C SER A 15 0.20 1.70 -7.42
N PHE A 16 0.70 2.17 -8.56
CA PHE A 16 1.84 1.54 -9.23
C PHE A 16 3.10 1.56 -8.36
N ILE A 17 3.29 2.62 -7.58
CA ILE A 17 4.43 2.72 -6.67
C ILE A 17 4.24 1.82 -5.45
N ALA A 18 3.02 1.79 -4.88
CA ALA A 18 2.68 0.80 -3.86
C ALA A 18 2.85 -0.63 -4.37
N ALA A 19 2.55 -0.85 -5.66
CA ALA A 19 2.72 -2.11 -6.34
C ALA A 19 4.19 -2.51 -6.49
N LEU A 20 5.10 -1.56 -6.74
CA LEU A 20 6.54 -1.85 -6.75
C LEU A 20 7.04 -2.40 -5.40
N PHE A 21 6.53 -1.89 -4.28
CA PHE A 21 6.88 -2.41 -2.95
C PHE A 21 6.43 -3.85 -2.75
N VAL A 22 5.19 -4.18 -3.13
CA VAL A 22 4.65 -5.53 -3.01
C VAL A 22 5.34 -6.49 -3.99
N TRP A 23 5.65 -6.04 -5.21
CA TRP A 23 6.42 -6.82 -6.18
C TRP A 23 7.85 -7.08 -5.69
N ALA A 24 8.54 -6.07 -5.15
CA ALA A 24 9.89 -6.23 -4.60
C ALA A 24 9.90 -7.24 -3.45
N TRP A 25 8.86 -7.22 -2.61
CA TRP A 25 8.66 -8.23 -1.59
C TRP A 25 8.47 -9.65 -2.17
N LEU A 26 7.63 -9.81 -3.20
CA LEU A 26 7.43 -11.10 -3.88
C LEU A 26 8.72 -11.66 -4.50
N GLN A 27 9.55 -10.78 -5.08
CA GLN A 27 10.86 -11.19 -5.60
C GLN A 27 11.81 -11.60 -4.48
N LEU A 28 11.83 -10.86 -3.37
CA LEU A 28 12.64 -11.18 -2.21
C LEU A 28 12.21 -12.52 -1.58
N SER A 29 10.90 -12.75 -1.46
CA SER A 29 10.34 -13.97 -0.89
C SER A 29 10.65 -15.22 -1.69
N ASN A 30 10.59 -15.10 -3.02
CA ASN A 30 10.91 -16.20 -3.92
C ASN A 30 12.41 -16.52 -3.91
N ASN A 31 13.28 -15.51 -3.89
CA ASN A 31 14.74 -15.71 -3.83
C ASN A 31 15.20 -16.34 -2.51
N LEU A 32 14.55 -15.99 -1.41
CA LEU A 32 14.87 -16.51 -0.08
C LEU A 32 14.20 -17.87 0.21
N ARG A 33 13.45 -18.43 -0.74
CA ARG A 33 12.71 -19.70 -0.61
C ARG A 33 11.95 -19.79 0.71
N PHE A 34 11.06 -18.84 0.97
CA PHE A 34 10.36 -18.69 2.25
C PHE A 34 9.73 -19.98 2.81
N TYR A 35 9.32 -20.90 1.94
CA TYR A 35 8.75 -22.20 2.32
C TYR A 35 9.75 -23.18 2.95
N GLU A 36 11.06 -22.97 2.77
CA GLU A 36 12.12 -23.83 3.32
C GLU A 36 12.68 -23.30 4.65
N VAL A 37 12.25 -22.10 5.08
CA VAL A 37 12.78 -21.40 6.26
C VAL A 37 12.02 -21.85 7.52
N PRO A 38 12.65 -21.94 8.71
CA PRO A 38 11.95 -22.32 9.95
C PRO A 38 10.68 -21.50 10.26
N ASP A 39 9.66 -22.14 10.85
CA ASP A 39 8.32 -21.56 11.07
C ASP A 39 8.30 -20.16 11.70
N HIS A 40 9.17 -19.91 12.69
CA HIS A 40 9.28 -18.61 13.35
C HIS A 40 9.76 -17.50 12.41
N LEU A 41 10.63 -17.83 11.45
CA LEU A 41 11.07 -16.91 10.42
C LEU A 41 9.98 -16.71 9.36
N GLN A 42 9.25 -17.77 8.98
CA GLN A 42 8.09 -17.61 8.07
C GLN A 42 7.04 -16.67 8.65
N PHE A 43 6.79 -16.74 9.95
CA PHE A 43 5.90 -15.81 10.65
C PHE A 43 6.40 -14.36 10.59
N ILE A 44 7.69 -14.13 10.90
CA ILE A 44 8.30 -12.78 10.84
C ILE A 44 8.24 -12.22 9.42
N LEU A 45 8.54 -13.05 8.42
CA LEU A 45 8.49 -12.65 7.01
C LEU A 45 7.05 -12.35 6.59
N SER A 46 6.07 -13.16 7.00
CA SER A 46 4.65 -12.88 6.78
C SER A 46 4.22 -11.55 7.40
N LEU A 47 4.77 -11.18 8.57
CA LEU A 47 4.54 -9.86 9.17
C LEU A 47 5.18 -8.72 8.35
N MET A 48 6.38 -8.94 7.79
CA MET A 48 7.05 -7.95 6.94
C MET A 48 6.23 -7.61 5.69
N GLN A 49 5.50 -8.57 5.10
CA GLN A 49 4.60 -8.32 3.97
C GLN A 49 3.63 -7.17 4.25
N TYR A 50 3.03 -7.13 5.44
CA TYR A 50 2.12 -6.06 5.84
C TYR A 50 2.83 -4.71 5.94
N GLY A 51 4.10 -4.71 6.31
CA GLY A 51 4.97 -3.52 6.27
C GLY A 51 5.07 -2.92 4.86
N PHE A 52 5.15 -3.75 3.81
CA PHE A 52 5.17 -3.25 2.43
C PHE A 52 3.85 -2.61 2.00
N PHE A 53 2.71 -3.16 2.44
CA PHE A 53 1.40 -2.51 2.21
C PHE A 53 1.28 -1.18 2.93
N PHE A 54 1.80 -1.09 4.16
CA PHE A 54 1.87 0.17 4.89
C PHE A 54 2.75 1.20 4.17
N LEU A 55 3.95 0.82 3.73
CA LEU A 55 4.83 1.70 2.95
C LEU A 55 4.19 2.12 1.62
N GLY A 56 3.50 1.19 0.95
CA GLY A 56 2.71 1.49 -0.25
C GLY A 56 1.64 2.55 0.00
N GLY A 57 0.90 2.45 1.11
CA GLY A 57 -0.07 3.47 1.52
C GLY A 57 0.60 4.83 1.82
N VAL A 58 1.71 4.85 2.57
CA VAL A 58 2.45 6.08 2.88
C VAL A 58 2.94 6.76 1.61
N THR A 59 3.61 6.02 0.73
CA THR A 59 4.20 6.58 -0.50
C THR A 59 3.14 7.03 -1.50
N SER A 60 2.10 6.21 -1.73
CA SER A 60 0.97 6.56 -2.60
C SER A 60 0.30 7.86 -2.16
N SER A 61 -0.03 7.97 -0.86
CA SER A 61 -0.64 9.18 -0.31
C SER A 61 0.26 10.40 -0.37
N ILE A 62 1.55 10.27 -0.08
CA ILE A 62 2.50 11.38 -0.20
C ILE A 62 2.54 11.88 -1.65
N ILE A 63 2.67 10.99 -2.62
CA ILE A 63 2.80 11.34 -4.03
C ILE A 63 1.53 11.99 -4.57
N ILE A 64 0.37 11.40 -4.27
CA ILE A 64 -0.92 11.95 -4.70
C ILE A 64 -1.15 13.31 -4.05
N SER A 65 -0.92 13.45 -2.74
CA SER A 65 -1.07 14.72 -2.04
C SER A 65 -0.10 15.80 -2.54
N PHE A 66 1.14 15.45 -2.90
CA PHE A 66 2.07 16.38 -3.53
C PHE A 66 1.61 16.82 -4.92
N LYS A 67 1.16 15.87 -5.75
CA LYS A 67 0.74 16.13 -7.13
C LYS A 67 -0.54 16.95 -7.22
N THR A 68 -1.51 16.65 -6.37
CA THR A 68 -2.84 17.29 -6.35
C THR A 68 -2.87 18.54 -5.47
N GLY A 69 -1.86 18.75 -4.63
CA GLY A 69 -1.88 19.77 -3.58
C GLY A 69 -2.87 19.48 -2.46
N CYS A 70 -3.44 18.28 -2.42
CA CYS A 70 -4.47 17.89 -1.46
C CYS A 70 -3.86 17.57 -0.10
N ARG A 71 -4.21 18.39 0.90
CA ARG A 71 -3.72 18.30 2.29
C ARG A 71 -4.80 17.97 3.31
N GLU A 72 -6.02 17.70 2.85
CA GLU A 72 -7.11 17.37 3.75
C GLU A 72 -6.97 15.95 4.25
N VAL A 73 -6.92 15.78 5.58
CA VAL A 73 -6.80 14.45 6.21
C VAL A 73 -7.88 13.51 5.72
N LYS A 74 -9.11 13.98 5.44
CA LYS A 74 -10.26 13.17 4.98
C LYS A 74 -10.01 12.44 3.66
N GLU A 75 -9.13 12.96 2.82
CA GLU A 75 -8.84 12.41 1.49
C GLU A 75 -7.99 11.13 1.55
N PHE A 76 -7.44 10.81 2.73
CA PHE A 76 -6.76 9.53 2.98
C PHE A 76 -7.63 8.31 2.69
N LEU A 77 -8.95 8.40 2.89
CA LEU A 77 -9.86 7.28 2.61
C LEU A 77 -9.97 7.03 1.12
N LYS A 78 -10.09 8.08 0.31
CA LYS A 78 -10.16 7.95 -1.15
C LYS A 78 -8.86 7.40 -1.71
N ILE A 79 -7.73 7.97 -1.28
CA ILE A 79 -6.40 7.51 -1.69
C ILE A 79 -6.14 6.09 -1.22
N GLY A 80 -6.45 5.80 0.04
CA GLY A 80 -6.19 4.51 0.66
C GLY A 80 -7.07 3.40 0.09
N LEU A 81 -8.37 3.63 -0.08
CA LEU A 81 -9.28 2.64 -0.69
C LEU A 81 -9.00 2.47 -2.18
N GLY A 82 -8.92 3.56 -2.94
CA GLY A 82 -8.65 3.50 -4.37
C GLY A 82 -7.28 2.87 -4.65
N GLY A 83 -6.28 3.28 -3.87
CA GLY A 83 -4.92 2.76 -3.95
C GLY A 83 -4.83 1.28 -3.61
N TRP A 84 -5.51 0.87 -2.54
CA TRP A 84 -5.55 -0.52 -2.12
C TRP A 84 -6.29 -1.40 -3.14
N ILE A 85 -7.44 -0.96 -3.69
CA ILE A 85 -8.19 -1.72 -4.70
C ILE A 85 -7.30 -1.97 -5.92
N ILE A 86 -6.71 -0.92 -6.49
CA ILE A 86 -5.86 -1.03 -7.69
C ILE A 86 -4.65 -1.92 -7.39
N SER A 87 -3.96 -1.69 -6.28
CA SER A 87 -2.82 -2.52 -5.88
C SER A 87 -3.25 -3.98 -5.74
N THR A 88 -4.31 -4.24 -5.00
CA THR A 88 -4.79 -5.59 -4.72
C THR A 88 -5.26 -6.30 -5.99
N THR A 89 -5.86 -5.62 -6.97
CA THR A 89 -6.18 -6.20 -8.29
C THR A 89 -4.92 -6.60 -9.06
N LEU A 90 -3.82 -5.86 -8.94
CA LEU A 90 -2.53 -6.22 -9.56
C LEU A 90 -1.86 -7.43 -8.87
N PHE A 91 -2.15 -7.69 -7.59
CA PHE A 91 -1.46 -8.73 -6.79
C PHE A 91 -2.27 -9.97 -6.45
N ILE A 92 -3.60 -9.89 -6.38
CA ILE A 92 -4.47 -11.05 -6.15
C ILE A 92 -4.11 -12.22 -7.10
N PRO A 93 -3.80 -12.00 -8.41
CA PRO A 93 -3.46 -13.09 -9.30
C PRO A 93 -2.18 -13.87 -8.90
N TRP A 94 -1.36 -13.33 -8.00
CA TRP A 94 -0.08 -13.91 -7.57
C TRP A 94 -0.12 -14.49 -6.15
N SER A 95 -1.23 -14.37 -5.43
CA SER A 95 -1.40 -14.94 -4.10
C SER A 95 -2.10 -16.28 -4.21
N GLU A 96 -1.41 -17.38 -3.89
CA GLU A 96 -1.93 -18.74 -4.12
C GLU A 96 -3.16 -19.08 -3.26
N ASN A 97 -3.44 -18.36 -2.16
CA ASN A 97 -4.69 -18.44 -1.40
C ASN A 97 -4.86 -17.24 -0.44
N PRO A 98 -5.44 -16.11 -0.85
CA PRO A 98 -5.66 -14.98 0.05
C PRO A 98 -6.76 -15.33 1.08
N THR A 99 -6.39 -15.38 2.36
CA THR A 99 -7.37 -15.50 3.45
C THR A 99 -8.10 -14.18 3.66
N ILE A 100 -9.37 -14.23 4.11
CA ILE A 100 -10.14 -13.02 4.45
C ILE A 100 -9.38 -12.16 5.48
N GLY A 101 -8.74 -12.79 6.46
CA GLY A 101 -7.92 -12.11 7.46
C GLY A 101 -6.73 -11.35 6.85
N ALA A 102 -6.03 -11.96 5.89
CA ALA A 102 -4.94 -11.31 5.18
C ALA A 102 -5.44 -10.11 4.37
N VAL A 103 -6.57 -10.25 3.65
CA VAL A 103 -7.19 -9.15 2.89
C VAL A 103 -7.53 -7.98 3.81
N ILE A 104 -8.18 -8.23 4.95
CA ILE A 104 -8.51 -7.19 5.93
C ILE A 104 -7.24 -6.52 6.48
N MET A 105 -6.20 -7.30 6.81
CA MET A 105 -4.95 -6.72 7.31
C MET A 105 -4.23 -5.87 6.29
N THR A 106 -4.18 -6.28 5.02
CA THR A 106 -3.59 -5.44 3.97
C THR A 106 -4.34 -4.12 3.82
N LEU A 107 -5.67 -4.14 3.91
CA LEU A 107 -6.50 -2.94 3.88
C LEU A 107 -6.19 -2.02 5.07
N ILE A 108 -6.17 -2.54 6.30
CA ILE A 108 -5.87 -1.77 7.50
C ILE A 108 -4.49 -1.11 7.38
N MET A 109 -3.49 -1.86 6.94
CA MET A 109 -2.12 -1.37 6.83
C MET A 109 -1.99 -0.30 5.75
N PHE A 110 -2.66 -0.49 4.61
CA PHE A 110 -2.67 0.49 3.53
C PHE A 110 -3.39 1.78 3.93
N LEU A 111 -4.54 1.68 4.62
CA LEU A 111 -5.27 2.84 5.15
C LEU A 111 -4.46 3.58 6.22
N THR A 112 -3.80 2.85 7.11
CA THR A 112 -2.95 3.42 8.16
C THR A 112 -1.76 4.16 7.56
N GLY A 113 -1.10 3.56 6.57
CA GLY A 113 -0.03 4.22 5.83
C GLY A 113 -0.53 5.46 5.09
N SER A 114 -1.68 5.36 4.41
CA SER A 114 -2.28 6.49 3.68
C SER A 114 -2.64 7.65 4.61
N TYR A 115 -3.20 7.36 5.79
CA TYR A 115 -3.49 8.35 6.81
C TYR A 115 -2.22 9.08 7.25
N LEU A 116 -1.13 8.34 7.53
CA LEU A 116 0.13 8.94 7.95
C LEU A 116 0.76 9.80 6.85
N GLY A 117 0.73 9.35 5.59
CA GLY A 117 1.28 10.13 4.48
C GLY A 117 0.54 11.44 4.25
N VAL A 118 -0.80 11.43 4.24
CA VAL A 118 -1.60 12.67 4.15
C VAL A 118 -1.37 13.55 5.38
N LYS A 119 -1.39 12.98 6.60
CA LYS A 119 -1.19 13.72 7.85
C LYS A 119 0.16 14.43 7.91
N THR A 120 1.21 13.81 7.38
CA THR A 120 2.56 14.39 7.30
C THR A 120 2.56 15.67 6.45
N LEU A 121 1.72 15.72 5.42
CA LEU A 121 1.59 16.88 4.52
C LEU A 121 0.54 17.90 4.97
N SER A 122 -0.40 17.48 5.82
CA SER A 122 -1.50 18.32 6.33
C SER A 122 -1.08 19.35 7.39
N LYS A 123 0.10 19.19 8.00
CA LYS A 123 0.58 20.04 9.11
C LYS A 123 1.33 21.32 8.72
N ASN A 124 1.31 21.71 7.43
CA ASN A 124 1.82 22.98 6.93
C ASN A 124 0.70 23.80 6.28
#